data_AF-A0A3B9D2P5-F1
#
_entry.id   AF-A0A3B9D2P5-F1
#
_cell.length_a   1.000
_cell.length_b   1.000
_cell.length_c   1.000
_cell.angle_alpha   90.00
_cell.angle_beta   90.00
_cell.angle_gamma   90.00
#
_symmetry.space_group_name_H-M   'P 1'
#
loop_
_entity.id
_entity.type
_entity.pdbx_description
1 polymer ?
#
loop_
_entity_poly.entity_id
_entity_poly.type
_entity_poly.pdbx_seq_one_letter_code
_entity_poly.pdbx_strand_id
1 'polypeptide(L)' 'MYCFGRIPAAGEEYRWQNLKLTVLEADERRLVRLSITPLIEPSAISHPRSASA' A
#
# COMPACT_ATOMS: atom_id res chain seq x y z
N MET A 1 3.56 -2.52 16.26
CA MET A 1 2.29 -1.77 16.13
C MET A 1 1.51 -2.43 15.01
N TYR A 2 0.36 -3.05 15.32
CA TYR A 2 -0.48 -3.71 14.31
C TYR A 2 -1.34 -2.65 13.59
N CYS A 3 -1.37 -2.65 12.25
CA CYS A 3 -2.18 -1.71 11.46
C CYS A 3 -3.68 -1.93 11.63
N PHE A 4 -4.08 -3.13 12.03
CA PHE A 4 -5.46 -3.54 12.20
C PHE A 4 -5.63 -4.14 13.60
N GLY A 5 -6.54 -3.59 14.40
CA GLY A 5 -6.93 -4.14 15.71
C GLY A 5 -8.07 -5.17 15.63
N ARG A 6 -8.58 -5.41 14.41
CA ARG A 6 -9.62 -6.38 14.04
C ARG A 6 -9.34 -6.87 12.61
N ILE A 7 -10.04 -7.90 12.15
CA ILE A 7 -10.02 -8.24 10.72
C ILE A 7 -10.83 -7.17 9.99
N PRO A 8 -10.24 -6.44 9.01
CA PRO A 8 -10.92 -5.36 8.33
C PRO A 8 -11.89 -5.91 7.27
N ALA A 9 -12.91 -5.13 6.91
CA ALA A 9 -13.86 -5.49 5.87
C ALA A 9 -13.37 -5.08 4.48
N ALA A 10 -13.83 -5.80 3.44
CA ALA A 10 -13.59 -5.40 2.05
C ALA A 10 -14.14 -3.99 1.80
N GLY A 11 -13.33 -3.15 1.15
CA GLY A 11 -13.63 -1.74 0.88
C GLY A 11 -13.11 -0.77 1.94
N GLU A 12 -12.65 -1.24 3.11
CA GLU A 12 -12.08 -0.33 4.11
C GLU A 12 -10.72 0.22 3.66
N GLU A 13 -10.49 1.49 3.98
CA GLU A 13 -9.27 2.24 3.64
C GLU A 13 -8.55 2.71 4.89
N TYR A 14 -7.23 2.53 4.91
CA TYR A 14 -6.39 2.87 6.03
C TYR A 14 -5.17 3.65 5.55
N ARG A 15 -4.78 4.67 6.31
CA ARG A 15 -3.53 5.40 6.08
C ARG A 15 -2.49 4.90 7.07
N TRP A 16 -1.37 4.44 6.53
CA TRP A 16 -0.23 4.05 7.35
C TRP A 16 1.04 4.68 6.81
N GLN A 17 1.60 5.61 7.58
CA GLN A 17 2.74 6.43 7.15
C GLN A 17 2.41 7.11 5.81
N ASN A 18 3.25 6.87 4.80
CA ASN A 18 3.15 7.38 3.45
C ASN A 18 2.44 6.41 2.49
N LEU A 19 1.65 5.47 3.02
CA LEU A 19 0.93 4.48 2.25
C LEU A 19 -0.58 4.59 2.54
N LYS A 20 -1.36 4.44 1.48
CA LYS A 20 -2.78 4.13 1.54
C LYS A 20 -2.95 2.64 1.33
N LEU A 21 -3.62 1.99 2.26
CA LEU A 21 -3.96 0.58 2.22
C LEU A 21 -5.45 0.48 1.95
N THR A 22 -5.86 -0.24 0.92
CA THR A 22 -7.27 -0.50 0.60
C THR A 22 -7.52 -2.00 0.64
N VAL A 23 -8.42 -2.43 1.50
CA VAL A 23 -8.78 -3.85 1.64
C VAL A 23 -9.63 -4.26 0.44
N LEU A 24 -9.12 -5.17 -0.39
CA LEU A 24 -9.83 -5.64 -1.57
C LEU A 24 -10.66 -6.89 -1.25
N GLU A 25 -10.17 -7.74 -0.35
CA GLU A 25 -10.83 -8.99 0.03
C GLU A 25 -10.40 -9.41 1.43
N ALA A 26 -11.38 -9.76 2.27
CA ALA A 26 -11.16 -10.30 3.60
C ALA A 26 -12.28 -11.31 3.92
N ASP A 27 -11.93 -12.34 4.67
CA ASP A 27 -12.84 -13.33 5.22
C ASP A 27 -12.94 -13.19 6.75
N GLU A 28 -13.80 -13.96 7.40
CA GLU A 28 -14.05 -13.86 8.85
C GLU A 28 -12.82 -14.16 9.73
N ARG A 29 -11.74 -14.72 9.16
CA ARG A 29 -10.55 -15.16 9.89
C ARG A 29 -9.29 -14.40 9.48
N ARG A 30 -9.26 -13.80 8.29
CA ARG A 30 -8.06 -13.13 7.78
C ARG A 30 -8.34 -12.14 6.64
N LEU A 31 -7.40 -11.21 6.50
CA LEU A 31 -7.22 -10.42 5.28
C LEU A 31 -6.70 -11.32 4.15
N VAL A 32 -7.36 -11.31 3.00
CA VAL A 32 -6.98 -12.14 1.83
C VAL A 32 -6.21 -11.31 0.81
N ARG A 33 -6.69 -10.11 0.48
CA ARG A 33 -6.09 -9.24 -0.54
C ARG A 33 -6.17 -7.77 -0.17
N LEU A 34 -5.08 -7.06 -0.40
CA LEU A 34 -4.93 -5.64 -0.09
C LEU A 34 -4.20 -4.92 -1.22
N SER A 35 -4.67 -3.72 -1.56
CA SER A 35 -3.97 -2.79 -2.43
C SER A 35 -3.16 -1.81 -1.60
N ILE A 36 -1.92 -1.54 -2.03
CA ILE A 36 -1.02 -0.58 -1.40
C ILE A 36 -0.72 0.51 -2.42
N THR A 37 -1.02 1.75 -2.08
CA THR A 37 -0.74 2.92 -2.92
C THR A 37 0.14 3.89 -2.13
N PRO A 38 1.34 4.24 -2.64
CA PRO A 38 2.14 5.30 -2.02
C PRO A 38 1.40 6.64 -2.12
N LEU A 39 1.35 7.38 -1.01
CA LEU A 39 0.74 8.72 -0.90
C LEU A 39 1.72 9.84 -1.26
N ILE A 40 3.01 9.51 -1.32
CA ILE A 40 4.04 10.35 -1.91
C ILE A 40 4.19 9.95 -3.36
N GLU A 41 4.16 10.93 -4.25
CA GLU A 41 4.62 10.75 -5.62
C GLU A 41 6.02 10.12 -5.57
N PRO A 42 6.31 9.07 -6.37
CA PRO A 42 7.67 8.62 -6.50
C PRO A 42 8.43 9.84 -7.05
N SER A 43 9.18 10.53 -6.19
CA SER A 43 10.14 11.54 -6.64
C SER A 43 10.96 10.82 -7.70
N ALA A 44 10.76 11.21 -8.96
CA ALA A 44 11.25 10.48 -10.11
C ALA A 44 12.71 10.17 -9.84
N ILE A 45 13.02 8.88 -9.65
CA ILE A 45 14.39 8.42 -9.74
C ILE A 45 14.72 8.63 -11.22
N SER A 46 15.18 9.84 -11.54
CA SER A 46 15.96 10.11 -12.74
C SER A 46 17.12 9.16 -12.64
N HIS A 47 16.96 7.99 -13.25
CA HIS A 47 18.10 7.18 -13.63
C HIS A 47 18.94 8.11 -14.50
N PRO A 48 20.16 8.52 -14.08
CA PRO A 48 21.07 9.07 -15.06
C PRO A 48 21.22 7.94 -16.07
N ARG A 49 20.68 8.15 -17.29
CA ARG A 49 21.00 7.29 -18.42
C ARG A 49 22.51 7.38 -18.53
N SER A 50 23.18 6.33 -18.06
CA SER A 50 24.61 6.21 -18.16
C SER A 50 24.95 6.43 -19.63
N ALA A 51 25.61 7.55 -19.91
CA ALA A 51 26.20 7.76 -21.22
C ALA A 51 27.23 6.65 -21.41
N SER A 52 27.09 5.89 -22.49
CA SER A 52 28.12 5.01 -23.03
C SER A 52 27.98 5.21 -24.54
N ALA A 53 28.72 6.19 -25.06
CA ALA A 53 30.09 6.08 -25.59
C ALA A 53 30.07 5.45 -26.98
#